data_AF-A0A6L5X9J8-F1
#
_entry.id   AF-A0A6L5X9J8-F1
#
_cell.length_a   1.000
_cell.length_b   1.000
_cell.length_c   1.000
_cell.angle_alpha   90.00
_cell.angle_beta   90.00
_cell.angle_gamma   90.00
#
_symmetry.space_group_name_H-M   'P 1'
#
loop_
_entity.id
_entity.type
_entity.pdbx_description
1 polymer ?
#
loop_
_entity_poly.entity_id
_entity_poly.type
_entity_poly.pdbx_seq_one_letter_code
_entity_poly.pdbx_strand_id
1 'polypeptide(L)'
;MDEKKTNAAAEAENITPEERKKRAEEYMEALKKQLEERNAKQKIANEAIQEGKGKLTLETPIKAGDEEITELTYDFTVLTGMEYAAAMDSDSNAQQVFRITDRQALALFARAASKQTPRVDTTDIIERIGMTDAVVAIQLATFFFSASARAGQLRISKKS
;
A
#
# COMPACT_ATOMS: atom_id res chain seq x y z
N MET A 1 -40.26 -44.71 12.60
CA MET A 1 -39.32 -44.02 11.69
C MET A 1 -40.13 -42.86 11.14
N ASP A 2 -39.98 -41.62 11.62
CA ASP A 2 -38.74 -40.85 11.64
C ASP A 2 -38.68 -39.87 12.82
N GLU A 3 -37.99 -40.27 13.90
CA GLU A 3 -37.62 -39.44 15.05
C GLU A 3 -36.38 -38.57 14.78
N LYS A 4 -36.07 -38.26 13.52
CA LYS A 4 -34.85 -37.55 13.11
C LYS A 4 -35.07 -36.09 12.68
N LYS A 5 -36.12 -35.44 13.16
CA LYS A 5 -36.35 -33.99 12.92
C LYS A 5 -36.35 -33.11 14.18
N THR A 6 -36.00 -33.65 15.34
CA THR A 6 -36.08 -32.95 16.63
C THR A 6 -34.74 -32.73 17.34
N ASN A 7 -33.60 -32.82 16.67
CA ASN A 7 -32.30 -32.66 17.36
C ASN A 7 -31.36 -31.56 16.83
N ALA A 8 -31.76 -30.75 15.86
CA ALA A 8 -30.94 -29.59 15.44
C ALA A 8 -31.41 -28.26 16.06
N ALA A 9 -32.63 -28.21 16.60
CA ALA A 9 -33.18 -26.99 17.23
C ALA A 9 -33.01 -26.96 18.76
N ALA A 10 -32.63 -28.08 19.38
CA ALA A 10 -32.49 -28.20 20.84
C ALA A 10 -31.09 -27.86 21.38
N GLU A 11 -30.09 -27.66 20.52
CA GLU A 11 -28.72 -27.30 20.94
C GLU A 11 -28.50 -25.78 21.07
N ALA A 12 -29.53 -24.96 20.84
CA ALA A 12 -29.44 -23.50 20.94
C ALA A 12 -29.77 -22.92 22.34
N GLU A 13 -30.27 -23.73 23.28
CA GLU A 13 -30.71 -23.22 24.60
C GLU A 13 -30.16 -24.04 25.77
N ASN A 14 -28.88 -23.88 26.09
CA ASN A 14 -28.40 -24.02 27.49
C ASN A 14 -27.02 -23.40 27.72
N ILE A 15 -26.72 -22.27 27.09
CA ILE A 15 -25.56 -21.46 27.48
C ILE A 15 -25.98 -20.61 28.67
N THR A 16 -25.36 -20.85 29.83
CA THR A 16 -25.64 -20.11 31.06
C THR A 16 -25.37 -18.60 30.88
N PRO A 17 -26.04 -17.71 31.64
CA PRO A 17 -25.75 -16.27 31.59
C PRO A 17 -24.27 -15.94 31.78
N GLU A 18 -23.55 -16.72 32.60
CA GLU A 18 -22.11 -16.59 32.83
C GLU A 18 -21.27 -16.97 31.61
N GLU A 19 -21.59 -18.07 30.93
CA GLU A 19 -20.92 -18.48 29.69
C GLU A 19 -21.20 -17.50 28.54
N ARG A 20 -22.41 -16.92 28.46
CA ARG A 20 -22.73 -15.86 27.49
C ARG A 20 -21.91 -14.60 27.75
N LYS A 21 -21.77 -14.21 29.01
CA LYS A 21 -20.98 -13.05 29.41
C LYS A 21 -19.49 -13.27 29.10
N LYS A 22 -18.95 -14.45 29.43
CA LYS A 22 -17.57 -14.82 29.13
C LYS A 22 -17.28 -14.81 27.62
N ARG A 23 -18.15 -15.40 26.80
CA ARG A 23 -18.02 -15.37 25.33
C ARG A 23 -18.10 -13.95 24.77
N ALA A 24 -18.95 -13.09 25.33
CA ALA A 24 -19.03 -11.69 24.94
C ALA A 24 -17.76 -10.92 25.31
N GLU A 25 -17.19 -11.16 26.49
CA GLU A 25 -15.91 -10.58 26.92
C GLU A 25 -14.75 -11.02 26.00
N GLU A 26 -14.65 -12.32 25.72
CA GLU A 26 -13.65 -12.88 24.78
C GLU A 26 -13.78 -12.28 23.37
N TYR A 27 -15.00 -12.14 22.86
CA TYR A 27 -15.25 -11.50 21.55
C TYR A 27 -14.86 -10.02 21.54
N MET A 28 -15.20 -9.28 22.59
CA MET A 28 -14.86 -7.86 22.71
C MET A 28 -13.34 -7.66 22.86
N GLU A 29 -12.65 -8.56 23.55
CA GLU A 29 -11.19 -8.53 23.67
C GLU A 29 -10.50 -8.86 22.34
N ALA A 30 -10.99 -9.87 21.61
CA ALA A 30 -10.51 -10.16 20.26
C ALA A 30 -10.72 -8.99 19.29
N LEU A 31 -11.88 -8.32 19.36
CA LEU A 31 -12.19 -7.14 18.56
C LEU A 31 -11.25 -5.97 18.90
N LYS A 32 -11.02 -5.70 20.19
CA LYS A 32 -10.07 -4.68 20.64
C LYS A 32 -8.67 -4.95 20.11
N LYS A 33 -8.19 -6.18 20.25
CA LYS A 33 -6.87 -6.58 19.75
C LYS A 33 -6.75 -6.39 18.23
N GLN A 34 -7.76 -6.81 17.46
CA GLN A 34 -7.79 -6.57 16.01
C GLN A 34 -7.79 -5.09 15.64
N LEU A 35 -8.54 -4.26 16.37
CA LEU A 35 -8.56 -2.82 16.17
C LEU A 35 -7.21 -2.18 16.48
N GLU A 36 -6.56 -2.59 17.58
CA GLU A 36 -5.22 -2.12 17.94
C GLU A 36 -4.17 -2.50 16.88
N GLU A 37 -4.17 -3.76 16.42
CA GLU A 37 -3.28 -4.22 15.35
C GLU A 37 -3.52 -3.45 14.04
N ARG A 38 -4.79 -3.23 13.67
CA ARG A 38 -5.14 -2.44 12.49
C ARG A 38 -4.66 -0.99 12.63
N ASN A 39 -4.88 -0.37 13.78
CA ASN A 39 -4.48 1.01 14.04
C ASN A 39 -2.95 1.16 14.01
N ALA A 40 -2.22 0.20 14.55
CA ALA A 40 -0.76 0.17 14.50
C ALA A 40 -0.26 0.05 13.05
N LYS A 41 -0.80 -0.87 12.25
CA LYS A 41 -0.47 -1.01 10.82
C LYS A 41 -0.80 0.26 10.04
N GLN A 42 -1.96 0.88 10.31
CA GLN A 42 -2.35 2.13 9.65
C GLN A 42 -1.39 3.28 10.00
N LYS A 43 -0.94 3.37 11.26
CA LYS A 43 0.02 4.38 11.68
C LYS A 43 1.35 4.23 10.93
N ILE A 44 1.89 3.00 10.86
CA ILE A 44 3.13 2.71 10.12
C ILE A 44 2.97 3.05 8.63
N ALA A 45 1.84 2.68 8.01
CA ALA A 45 1.56 3.01 6.62
C ALA A 45 1.52 4.54 6.40
N ASN A 46 0.87 5.29 7.30
CA ASN A 46 0.80 6.75 7.21
C ASN A 46 2.18 7.40 7.35
N GLU A 47 3.04 6.90 8.25
CA GLU A 47 4.42 7.37 8.40
C GLU A 47 5.23 7.11 7.12
N ALA A 48 5.16 5.90 6.55
CA ALA A 48 5.84 5.58 5.29
C ALA A 48 5.38 6.45 4.11
N ILE A 49 4.07 6.76 4.04
CA ILE A 49 3.51 7.68 3.04
C ILE A 49 4.07 9.10 3.23
N GLN A 50 4.14 9.59 4.48
CA GLN A 50 4.64 10.92 4.78
C GLN A 50 6.14 11.06 4.50
N GLU A 51 6.93 10.04 4.83
CA GLU A 51 8.37 10.05 4.60
C GLU A 51 8.75 9.78 3.13
N GLY A 52 7.83 9.21 2.34
CA GLY A 52 8.08 8.85 0.94
C GLY A 52 9.00 7.65 0.77
N LYS A 53 9.11 6.81 1.80
CA LYS A 53 9.96 5.62 1.81
C LYS A 53 9.31 4.53 2.65
N GLY A 54 9.52 3.28 2.26
CA GLY A 54 8.88 2.17 2.94
C GLY A 54 8.99 0.87 2.16
N LYS A 55 8.07 -0.04 2.49
CA LYS A 55 7.97 -1.38 1.90
C LYS A 55 6.54 -1.62 1.45
N LEU A 56 6.40 -2.14 0.24
CA LEU A 56 5.15 -2.64 -0.31
C LEU A 56 5.24 -4.17 -0.37
N THR A 57 4.53 -4.84 0.53
CA THR A 57 4.31 -6.29 0.40
C THR A 57 3.34 -6.53 -0.75
N LEU A 58 3.76 -7.34 -1.72
CA LEU A 58 3.01 -7.59 -2.94
C LEU A 58 1.94 -8.66 -2.69
N GLU A 59 0.74 -8.39 -3.16
CA GLU A 59 -0.32 -9.40 -3.25
C GLU A 59 0.02 -10.42 -4.35
N THR A 60 0.57 -9.95 -5.48
CA THR A 60 1.06 -10.81 -6.56
C THR A 60 2.58 -10.74 -6.67
N PRO A 61 3.31 -11.81 -6.32
CA PRO A 61 4.78 -11.81 -6.41
C PRO A 61 5.28 -11.56 -7.82
N ILE A 62 6.33 -10.75 -7.94
CA ILE A 62 7.03 -10.53 -9.22
C ILE A 62 8.07 -11.62 -9.40
N LYS A 63 8.03 -12.31 -10.53
CA LYS A 63 9.14 -13.20 -10.93
C LYS A 63 10.24 -12.34 -11.54
N ALA A 64 11.44 -12.36 -10.96
CA ALA A 64 12.62 -11.68 -11.49
C ALA A 64 13.75 -12.70 -11.61
N GLY A 65 14.04 -13.14 -12.85
CA GLY A 65 14.89 -14.32 -13.08
C GLY A 65 14.30 -15.58 -12.43
N ASP A 66 15.08 -16.23 -11.58
CA ASP A 66 14.70 -17.44 -10.85
C ASP A 66 14.09 -17.15 -9.45
N GLU A 67 13.91 -15.87 -9.09
CA GLU A 67 13.43 -15.47 -7.77
C GLU A 67 12.00 -14.91 -7.81
N GLU A 68 11.24 -15.20 -6.75
CA GLU A 68 9.94 -14.58 -6.49
C GLU A 68 10.10 -13.44 -5.48
N ILE A 69 9.92 -12.22 -5.96
CA ILE A 69 9.94 -11.00 -5.16
C ILE A 69 8.53 -10.79 -4.60
N THR A 70 8.40 -10.87 -3.28
CA THR A 70 7.14 -10.64 -2.56
C THR A 70 7.07 -9.27 -1.88
N GLU A 71 8.15 -8.50 -1.94
CA GLU A 71 8.25 -7.18 -1.31
C GLU A 71 9.09 -6.23 -2.17
N LEU A 72 8.58 -5.02 -2.38
CA LEU A 72 9.33 -3.91 -2.97
C LEU A 72 9.64 -2.88 -1.88
N THR A 73 10.93 -2.67 -1.60
CA THR A 73 11.38 -1.51 -0.82
C THR A 73 11.46 -0.32 -1.76
N TYR A 74 10.98 0.85 -1.33
CA TYR A 74 11.03 2.10 -2.12
C TYR A 74 11.52 3.26 -1.26
N ASP A 75 12.20 4.21 -1.92
CA ASP A 75 12.56 5.51 -1.34
C ASP A 75 12.53 6.57 -2.46
N PHE A 76 11.56 7.47 -2.43
CA PHE A 76 11.44 8.52 -3.45
C PHE A 76 12.52 9.60 -3.32
N THR A 77 13.18 9.72 -2.16
CA THR A 77 14.19 10.75 -1.91
C THR A 77 15.51 10.47 -2.63
N VAL A 78 15.73 9.23 -3.09
CA VAL A 78 16.92 8.86 -3.87
C VAL A 78 16.78 9.10 -5.38
N LEU A 79 15.61 9.58 -5.82
CA LEU A 79 15.38 9.93 -7.22
C LEU A 79 16.04 11.27 -7.54
N THR A 80 16.73 11.30 -8.67
CA THR A 80 17.35 12.51 -9.21
C THR A 80 16.36 13.33 -10.04
N GLY A 81 16.69 14.60 -10.29
CA GLY A 81 15.88 15.46 -11.16
C GLY A 81 15.75 14.92 -12.59
N MET A 82 16.79 14.25 -13.11
CA MET A 82 16.72 13.62 -14.44
C MET A 82 15.80 12.41 -14.47
N GLU A 83 15.78 11.60 -13.40
CA GLU A 83 14.85 10.48 -13.29
C GLU A 83 13.40 10.96 -13.13
N TYR A 84 13.19 12.09 -12.46
CA TYR A 84 11.90 12.75 -12.44
C TYR A 84 11.47 13.25 -13.82
N ALA A 85 12.34 14.01 -14.51
CA ALA A 85 12.05 14.55 -15.83
C ALA A 85 11.74 13.43 -16.84
N ALA A 86 12.57 12.39 -16.88
CA ALA A 86 12.36 11.23 -17.75
C ALA A 86 11.06 10.48 -17.43
N ALA A 87 10.56 10.55 -16.20
CA ALA A 87 9.23 10.01 -15.88
C ALA A 87 8.13 10.91 -16.41
N MET A 88 8.27 12.24 -16.30
CA MET A 88 7.30 13.19 -16.87
C MET A 88 7.18 13.04 -18.39
N ASP A 89 8.31 12.82 -19.07
CA ASP A 89 8.36 12.61 -20.52
C ASP A 89 7.77 11.26 -20.97
N SER A 90 7.51 10.33 -20.05
CA SER A 90 6.97 9.00 -20.38
C SER A 90 5.49 9.00 -20.79
N ASP A 91 4.79 10.11 -20.59
CA ASP A 91 3.39 10.27 -20.97
C ASP A 91 3.18 11.52 -21.83
N SER A 92 3.26 11.34 -23.15
CA SER A 92 3.05 12.41 -24.14
C SER A 92 1.63 12.98 -24.13
N ASN A 93 0.68 12.30 -23.47
CA ASN A 93 -0.71 12.75 -23.35
C ASN A 93 -0.96 13.52 -22.05
N ALA A 94 0.06 13.73 -21.22
CA ALA A 94 -0.07 14.50 -19.99
C ALA A 94 -0.42 15.97 -20.31
N GLN A 95 -1.71 16.32 -20.21
CA GLN A 95 -2.19 17.67 -20.50
C GLN A 95 -2.06 18.63 -19.30
N GLN A 96 -1.82 18.10 -18.09
CA GLN A 96 -1.77 18.90 -16.87
C GLN A 96 -0.34 19.04 -16.35
N VAL A 97 0.23 20.24 -16.48
CA VAL A 97 1.60 20.57 -16.02
C VAL A 97 1.76 20.40 -14.49
N PHE A 98 0.67 20.41 -13.73
CA PHE A 98 0.67 20.41 -12.27
C PHE A 98 0.26 19.08 -11.61
N ARG A 99 -0.03 18.04 -12.41
CA ARG A 99 -0.38 16.72 -11.89
C ARG A 99 0.38 15.65 -12.62
N ILE A 100 0.96 14.72 -11.87
CA ILE A 100 1.53 13.53 -12.47
C ILE A 100 0.40 12.57 -12.88
N THR A 101 0.53 11.93 -14.03
CA THR A 101 -0.40 10.89 -14.47
C THR A 101 -0.09 9.56 -13.79
N ASP A 102 -1.03 8.61 -13.84
CA ASP A 102 -0.82 7.25 -13.29
C ASP A 102 0.41 6.56 -13.91
N ARG A 103 0.65 6.80 -15.21
CA ARG A 103 1.83 6.27 -15.92
C ARG A 103 3.13 6.86 -15.38
N GLN A 104 3.16 8.17 -15.18
CA GLN A 104 4.32 8.87 -14.62
C GLN A 104 4.56 8.45 -13.16
N ALA A 105 3.49 8.32 -12.38
CA ALA A 105 3.53 7.87 -10.99
C ALA A 105 4.09 6.44 -10.86
N LEU A 106 3.60 5.51 -11.69
CA LEU A 106 4.11 4.14 -11.71
C LEU A 106 5.59 4.09 -12.13
N ALA A 107 6.00 4.88 -13.13
CA ALA A 107 7.39 4.96 -13.55
C ALA A 107 8.32 5.48 -12.44
N LEU A 108 7.87 6.49 -11.68
CA LEU A 108 8.60 7.02 -10.52
C LEU A 108 8.73 5.97 -9.41
N PHE A 109 7.63 5.26 -9.09
CA PHE A 109 7.66 4.19 -8.11
C PHE A 109 8.62 3.06 -8.52
N ALA A 110 8.51 2.57 -9.75
CA ALA A 110 9.37 1.49 -10.23
C ALA A 110 10.87 1.87 -10.21
N ARG A 111 11.21 3.12 -10.56
CA ARG A 111 12.59 3.62 -10.44
C ARG A 111 13.05 3.69 -8.98
N ALA A 112 12.23 4.23 -8.09
CA ALA A 112 12.56 4.30 -6.66
C ALA A 112 12.75 2.89 -6.06
N ALA A 113 11.87 1.96 -6.42
CA ALA A 113 11.86 0.61 -5.89
C ALA A 113 13.02 -0.25 -6.42
N SER A 114 13.32 -0.20 -7.71
CA SER A 114 14.45 -0.94 -8.30
C SER A 114 15.82 -0.48 -7.76
N LYS A 115 15.94 0.76 -7.29
CA LYS A 115 17.15 1.22 -6.59
C LYS A 115 17.33 0.63 -5.19
N GLN A 116 16.23 0.26 -4.54
CA GLN A 116 16.22 -0.17 -3.14
C GLN A 116 15.98 -1.67 -2.98
N THR A 117 15.47 -2.33 -4.02
CA THR A 117 15.19 -3.76 -4.05
C THR A 117 16.18 -4.41 -5.00
N PRO A 118 17.27 -5.02 -4.49
CA PRO A 118 18.22 -5.73 -5.33
C PRO A 118 17.50 -6.80 -6.16
N ARG A 119 18.00 -7.05 -7.38
CA ARG A 119 17.56 -8.14 -8.27
C ARG A 119 16.24 -7.92 -9.02
N VAL A 120 15.59 -6.77 -8.87
CA VAL A 120 14.46 -6.38 -9.73
C VAL A 120 14.78 -5.04 -10.39
N ASP A 121 14.64 -4.97 -11.71
CA ASP A 121 14.84 -3.71 -12.41
C ASP A 121 13.52 -2.94 -12.59
N THR A 122 13.62 -1.69 -13.09
CA THR A 122 12.44 -0.84 -13.30
C THR A 122 11.43 -1.48 -14.27
N THR A 123 11.91 -2.18 -15.31
CA THR A 123 11.06 -2.80 -16.33
C THR A 123 10.31 -3.99 -15.76
N ASP A 124 10.99 -4.85 -14.99
CA ASP A 124 10.37 -5.98 -14.29
C ASP A 124 9.21 -5.51 -13.40
N ILE A 125 9.40 -4.40 -12.66
CA ILE A 125 8.34 -3.84 -11.81
C ILE A 125 7.17 -3.37 -12.68
N ILE A 126 7.42 -2.54 -13.71
CA ILE A 126 6.34 -1.96 -14.53
C ILE A 126 5.53 -3.04 -15.24
N GLU A 127 6.18 -4.08 -15.76
CA GLU A 127 5.53 -5.10 -16.58
C GLU A 127 4.87 -6.21 -15.77
N ARG A 128 5.35 -6.49 -14.54
CA ARG A 128 4.96 -7.69 -13.79
C ARG A 128 4.25 -7.40 -12.47
N ILE A 129 4.20 -6.15 -12.01
CA ILE A 129 3.44 -5.79 -10.81
C ILE A 129 1.96 -6.13 -11.00
N GLY A 130 1.34 -6.72 -9.97
CA GLY A 130 -0.09 -7.00 -9.97
C GLY A 130 -0.92 -5.72 -10.03
N MET A 131 -2.15 -5.80 -10.56
CA MET A 131 -3.03 -4.62 -10.69
C MET A 131 -3.30 -3.92 -9.35
N THR A 132 -3.57 -4.68 -8.29
CA THR A 132 -3.84 -4.15 -6.95
C THR A 132 -2.60 -3.47 -6.37
N ASP A 133 -1.44 -4.12 -6.51
CA ASP A 133 -0.14 -3.57 -6.10
C ASP A 133 0.22 -2.30 -6.88
N ALA A 134 -0.09 -2.24 -8.18
CA ALA A 134 0.13 -1.08 -9.04
C ALA A 134 -0.70 0.13 -8.58
N VAL A 135 -1.96 -0.08 -8.18
CA VAL A 135 -2.81 0.99 -7.63
C VAL A 135 -2.17 1.60 -6.39
N VAL A 136 -1.63 0.76 -5.49
CA VAL A 136 -0.96 1.24 -4.27
C VAL A 136 0.33 2.00 -4.63
N ALA A 137 1.16 1.43 -5.51
CA ALA A 137 2.38 2.07 -6.01
C ALA A 137 2.13 3.47 -6.61
N ILE A 138 1.11 3.59 -7.45
CA ILE A 138 0.68 4.86 -8.07
C ILE A 138 0.24 5.87 -7.00
N GLN A 139 -0.56 5.44 -6.03
CA GLN A 139 -1.01 6.31 -4.95
C GLN A 139 0.15 6.81 -4.10
N LEU A 140 1.10 5.93 -3.73
CA LEU A 140 2.30 6.29 -2.97
C LEU A 140 3.09 7.39 -3.67
N ALA A 141 3.40 7.21 -4.96
CA ALA A 141 4.13 8.21 -5.74
C ALA A 141 3.33 9.52 -5.87
N THR A 142 2.03 9.44 -6.17
CA THR A 142 1.18 10.61 -6.34
C THR A 142 1.11 11.46 -5.08
N PHE A 143 0.93 10.85 -3.91
CA PHE A 143 0.87 11.58 -2.64
C PHE A 143 2.21 12.24 -2.32
N PHE A 144 3.30 11.51 -2.47
CA PHE A 144 4.64 12.05 -2.21
C PHE A 144 4.94 13.26 -3.09
N PHE A 145 4.88 13.10 -4.42
CA PHE A 145 5.28 14.17 -5.34
C PHE A 145 4.33 15.37 -5.31
N SER A 146 3.04 15.16 -5.04
CA SER A 146 2.09 16.27 -4.81
C SER A 146 2.46 17.07 -3.56
N ALA A 147 2.84 16.40 -2.48
CA ALA A 147 3.28 17.06 -1.25
C ALA A 147 4.63 17.78 -1.45
N SER A 148 5.60 17.14 -2.11
CA SER A 148 6.91 17.72 -2.43
C SER A 148 6.79 18.96 -3.31
N ALA A 149 5.89 18.97 -4.30
CA ALA A 149 5.64 20.13 -5.15
C ALA A 149 5.13 21.33 -4.33
N ARG A 150 4.16 21.10 -3.43
CA ARG A 150 3.63 22.14 -2.53
C ARG A 150 4.71 22.68 -1.60
N ALA A 151 5.50 21.80 -0.97
CA ALA A 151 6.61 22.21 -0.13
C ALA A 151 7.68 22.97 -0.92
N GLY A 152 7.94 22.57 -2.17
CA GLY A 152 8.84 23.25 -3.10
C GLY A 152 8.41 24.68 -3.41
N GLN A 153 7.12 24.91 -3.64
CA GLN A 153 6.57 26.24 -3.93
C GLN A 153 6.81 27.24 -2.80
N LEU A 154 6.81 26.79 -1.53
CA LEU A 154 7.12 27.66 -0.38
C LEU A 154 8.57 28.16 -0.37
N ARG A 155 9.47 27.56 -1.15
CA ARG A 155 10.87 28.00 -1.29
C ARG A 155 11.05 29.04 -2.40
N ILE A 156 10.01 29.38 -3.15
CA ILE A 156 10.06 30.38 -4.22
C ILE A 156 9.81 31.76 -3.60
N SER A 157 10.75 32.68 -3.79
CA SER A 157 10.62 34.06 -3.30
C SER A 157 10.79 35.07 -4.44
N LYS A 158 10.18 36.24 -4.28
CA LYS A 158 10.40 37.37 -5.18
C LYS A 158 11.82 37.90 -4.96
N LYS A 159 12.55 38.13 -6.05
CA LYS A 159 13.82 38.87 -5.99
C LYS A 159 13.54 40.31 -5.53
N SER A 160 14.16 40.71 -4.41
CA SER A 160 14.14 42.09 -3.88
C SER A 160 14.86 43.05 -4.82
#